data_AF-A0A0H3GNY4-F1
#
_entry.id   AF-A0A0H3GNY4-F1
#
_cell.length_a   1.000
_cell.length_b   1.000
_cell.length_c   1.000
_cell.angle_alpha   90.00
_cell.angle_beta   90.00
_cell.angle_gamma   90.00
#
_symmetry.space_group_name_H-M   'P 1'
#
loop_
_entity.id
_entity.type
_entity.pdbx_description
1 polymer ?
#
loop_
_entity_poly.entity_id
_entity_poly.type
_entity_poly.pdbx_seq_one_letter_code
_entity_poly.pdbx_strand_id
1 'polypeptide(L)'
;MTRQQVASHDPTKAAGKGLAQKWVDLFNRTRDRFLNEISDIPIANKAYRLRVLQRMSTTAEGMKNLGMTAQLLEQAAKEVGDAYSNKQKVELTGKDGGPLNQVTYTAEDYAKAQQKLEGRLEGLD
;
A
#
# COMPACT_ATOMS: atom_id res chain seq x y z
N MET A 1 0.29 -27.29 -1.53
CA MET A 1 1.35 -26.91 -2.50
C MET A 1 2.61 -26.54 -1.74
N THR A 2 3.76 -27.12 -2.09
CA THR A 2 5.04 -26.79 -1.46
C THR A 2 5.75 -25.63 -2.16
N ARG A 3 6.69 -24.96 -1.48
CA ARG A 3 7.51 -23.90 -2.11
C ARG A 3 8.28 -24.40 -3.34
N GLN A 4 8.73 -25.65 -3.31
CA GLN A 4 9.41 -26.28 -4.45
C GLN A 4 8.49 -26.47 -5.66
N GLN A 5 7.23 -26.88 -5.44
CA GLN A 5 6.25 -26.99 -6.54
C GLN A 5 5.94 -25.64 -7.17
N VAL A 6 5.91 -24.55 -6.40
CA VAL A 6 5.75 -23.21 -6.96
C VAL A 6 7.00 -22.82 -7.76
N ALA A 7 8.19 -23.06 -7.22
CA ALA A 7 9.46 -22.72 -7.88
C ALA A 7 9.69 -23.48 -9.20
N SER A 8 9.10 -24.67 -9.37
CA SER A 8 9.18 -25.40 -10.65
C SER A 8 8.42 -24.74 -11.80
N HIS A 9 7.54 -23.77 -11.52
CA HIS A 9 6.83 -22.99 -12.55
C HIS A 9 7.50 -21.64 -12.87
N ASP A 10 8.57 -21.27 -12.16
CA ASP A 10 9.31 -20.03 -12.41
C ASP A 10 10.58 -20.33 -13.22
N PRO A 11 10.64 -19.95 -14.51
CA PRO A 11 11.80 -20.23 -15.36
C PRO A 11 13.05 -19.45 -14.95
N THR A 12 12.95 -18.50 -14.01
CA THR A 12 14.10 -17.80 -13.43
C THR A 12 14.75 -18.54 -12.26
N LYS A 13 14.20 -19.69 -11.84
CA LYS A 13 14.71 -20.51 -10.73
C LYS A 13 15.31 -21.81 -11.22
N ALA A 14 16.26 -22.35 -10.45
CA ALA A 14 16.88 -23.64 -10.76
C ALA A 14 15.86 -24.78 -10.90
N ALA A 15 14.81 -24.77 -10.08
CA ALA A 15 13.72 -25.75 -10.14
C ALA A 15 12.89 -25.67 -11.44
N GLY A 16 12.89 -24.52 -12.13
CA GLY A 16 12.18 -24.29 -13.38
C GLY A 16 12.96 -24.70 -14.63
N LYS A 17 14.16 -25.27 -14.51
CA LYS A 17 14.96 -25.71 -15.67
C LYS A 17 14.24 -26.71 -16.58
N GLY A 18 13.32 -27.51 -16.03
CA GLY A 18 12.52 -28.48 -16.80
C GLY A 18 11.24 -27.91 -17.40
N LEU A 19 10.99 -26.61 -17.29
CA LEU A 19 9.76 -25.99 -17.78
C LEU A 19 9.72 -26.03 -19.32
N ALA A 20 8.60 -26.45 -19.89
CA ALA A 20 8.43 -26.49 -21.34
C ALA A 20 8.59 -25.09 -21.96
N GLN A 21 9.22 -25.00 -23.14
CA GLN A 21 9.56 -23.73 -23.79
C GLN A 21 8.36 -22.78 -23.93
N LYS A 22 7.17 -23.29 -24.29
CA LYS A 22 5.94 -22.49 -24.39
C LYS A 22 5.61 -21.69 -23.12
N TRP A 23 5.94 -22.22 -21.93
CA TRP A 23 5.68 -21.57 -20.65
C TRP A 23 6.78 -20.58 -20.30
N VAL A 24 8.03 -20.87 -20.68
CA VAL A 24 9.15 -19.92 -20.60
C VAL A 24 8.84 -18.70 -21.46
N ASP A 25 8.40 -18.92 -22.70
CA ASP A 25 8.02 -17.86 -23.63
C ASP A 25 6.82 -17.07 -23.11
N LEU A 26 5.78 -17.75 -22.59
CA LEU A 26 4.65 -17.08 -21.97
C LEU A 26 5.11 -16.23 -20.78
N PHE A 27 5.91 -16.76 -19.87
CA PHE A 27 6.45 -16.01 -18.73
C PHE A 27 7.20 -14.77 -19.19
N ASN A 28 8.17 -14.93 -20.11
CA ASN A 28 8.98 -13.82 -20.58
C ASN A 28 8.15 -12.78 -21.34
N ARG A 29 7.22 -13.22 -22.21
CA ARG A 29 6.29 -12.32 -22.91
C ARG A 29 5.42 -11.55 -21.93
N THR A 30 4.88 -12.21 -20.90
CA THR A 30 3.98 -11.57 -19.92
C THR A 30 4.75 -10.67 -18.97
N ARG A 31 6.01 -11.02 -18.64
CA ARG A 31 6.93 -10.18 -17.86
C ARG A 31 7.36 -8.95 -18.64
N ASP A 32 7.78 -9.13 -19.89
CA ASP A 32 8.16 -8.04 -20.78
C ASP A 32 6.97 -7.11 -20.99
N ARG A 33 5.80 -7.68 -21.27
CA ARG A 33 4.52 -6.98 -21.25
C ARG A 33 4.28 -6.27 -19.92
N PHE A 34 4.39 -6.91 -18.76
CA PHE A 34 4.15 -6.23 -17.47
C PHE A 34 5.12 -5.08 -17.20
N LEU A 35 6.38 -5.20 -17.65
CA LEU A 35 7.40 -4.17 -17.51
C LEU A 35 7.23 -3.04 -18.54
N ASN A 36 6.75 -3.35 -19.75
CA ASN A 36 6.63 -2.43 -20.90
C ASN A 36 5.20 -1.89 -21.11
N GLU A 37 4.15 -2.73 -20.99
CA GLU A 37 2.71 -2.39 -20.80
C GLU A 37 2.42 -1.82 -19.40
N ILE A 38 3.35 -0.99 -18.93
CA ILE A 38 3.00 0.31 -18.38
C ILE A 38 2.34 1.21 -19.47
N SER A 39 2.40 0.82 -20.76
CA SER A 39 1.63 1.34 -21.90
C SER A 39 0.22 0.71 -21.99
N ASP A 40 -0.89 1.43 -22.03
CA ASP A 40 -1.22 2.56 -22.92
C ASP A 40 -1.25 3.95 -22.30
N ILE A 41 -1.29 4.05 -20.96
CA ILE A 41 -1.40 5.33 -20.25
C ILE A 41 -0.24 5.42 -19.25
N PRO A 42 0.97 5.83 -19.71
CA PRO A 42 2.16 5.86 -18.86
C PRO A 42 1.95 6.69 -17.58
N ILE A 43 1.16 7.76 -17.68
CA ILE A 43 0.80 8.61 -16.54
C ILE A 43 -0.01 7.87 -15.46
N ALA A 44 -0.61 6.71 -15.74
CA ALA A 44 -1.25 5.89 -14.71
C ALA A 44 -0.24 5.20 -13.77
N ASN A 45 1.01 5.03 -14.19
CA ASN A 45 2.04 4.35 -13.41
C ASN A 45 2.86 5.33 -12.55
N LYS A 46 2.97 5.03 -11.25
CA LYS A 46 3.73 5.81 -10.26
C LYS A 46 5.20 6.01 -10.68
N ALA A 47 5.89 4.98 -11.15
CA ALA A 47 7.29 5.09 -11.54
C ALA A 47 7.49 6.01 -12.75
N TYR A 48 6.56 5.99 -13.71
CA TYR A 48 6.60 6.92 -14.83
C TYR A 48 6.36 8.36 -14.38
N ARG A 49 5.32 8.62 -13.58
CA ARG A 49 5.04 9.99 -13.09
C ARG A 49 6.20 10.54 -12.27
N LEU A 50 6.82 9.75 -11.40
CA LEU A 50 8.01 10.16 -10.65
C LEU A 50 9.20 10.50 -11.57
N ARG A 51 9.42 9.75 -12.65
CA ARG A 51 10.46 10.09 -13.64
C ARG A 51 10.15 11.39 -14.39
N VAL A 52 8.89 11.66 -14.69
CA VAL A 52 8.46 12.93 -15.31
C VAL A 52 8.70 14.08 -14.33
N LEU A 53 8.24 13.95 -13.09
CA LEU A 53 8.44 14.94 -12.03
C LEU A 53 9.92 15.24 -11.79
N GLN A 54 10.79 14.21 -11.79
CA GLN A 54 12.25 14.39 -11.66
C GLN A 54 12.84 15.20 -12.83
N ARG A 55 12.44 14.92 -14.07
CA ARG A 55 12.93 15.70 -15.22
C ARG A 55 12.45 17.15 -15.13
N MET A 56 11.18 17.35 -14.81
CA MET A 56 10.60 18.69 -14.65
C MET A 56 11.29 19.47 -13.51
N SER A 57 11.57 18.82 -12.38
CA SER A 57 12.23 19.47 -11.23
C SER A 57 13.66 19.87 -11.57
N THR A 58 14.41 19.00 -12.27
CA THR A 58 15.77 19.28 -12.74
C THR A 58 15.78 20.47 -13.69
N THR A 59 14.85 20.51 -14.65
CA THR A 59 14.72 21.65 -15.58
C THR A 59 14.34 22.94 -14.85
N ALA A 60 13.34 22.90 -13.96
CA ALA A 60 12.88 24.07 -13.21
C ALA A 60 13.98 24.62 -12.30
N GLU A 61 14.74 23.75 -11.64
CA GLU A 61 15.89 24.11 -10.80
C GLU A 61 17.01 24.75 -11.64
N GLY A 62 17.34 24.16 -12.79
CA GLY A 62 18.32 24.75 -13.72
C GLY A 62 17.91 26.13 -14.25
N MET A 63 16.61 26.38 -14.43
CA MET A 63 16.05 27.69 -14.76
C MET A 63 15.98 28.65 -13.56
N LYS A 64 16.46 28.24 -12.37
CA LYS A 64 16.35 28.96 -11.10
C LYS A 64 14.89 29.29 -10.71
N ASN A 65 13.93 28.51 -11.19
CA ASN A 65 12.51 28.65 -10.83
C ASN A 65 12.21 27.82 -9.57
N LEU A 66 12.72 28.29 -8.42
CA LEU A 66 12.65 27.55 -7.15
C LEU A 66 11.22 27.29 -6.68
N GLY A 67 10.27 28.18 -6.99
CA GLY A 67 8.86 28.00 -6.66
C GLY A 67 8.26 26.78 -7.37
N MET A 68 8.49 26.67 -8.69
CA MET A 68 8.05 25.50 -9.47
C MET A 68 8.79 24.23 -9.02
N THR A 69 10.09 24.31 -8.73
CA THR A 69 10.85 23.17 -8.21
C THR A 69 10.25 22.63 -6.92
N ALA A 70 9.93 23.51 -5.95
CA ALA A 70 9.30 23.11 -4.70
C ALA A 70 7.93 22.44 -4.93
N GLN A 71 7.11 22.97 -5.84
CA GLN A 71 5.82 22.37 -6.20
C GLN A 71 5.98 20.97 -6.80
N LEU A 72 6.94 20.77 -7.70
CA LEU A 72 7.20 19.47 -8.32
C LEU A 72 7.72 18.44 -7.30
N LEU A 73 8.57 18.87 -6.37
CA LEU A 73 9.04 18.03 -5.26
C LEU A 73 7.89 17.66 -4.31
N GLU A 74 6.99 18.59 -4.01
CA GLU A 74 5.78 18.31 -3.22
C GLU A 74 4.88 17.28 -3.90
N GLN A 75 4.67 17.41 -5.22
CA GLN A 75 3.90 16.43 -5.98
C GLN A 75 4.57 15.05 -5.97
N ALA A 76 5.89 14.98 -6.09
CA ALA A 76 6.64 13.73 -5.98
C ALA A 76 6.48 13.11 -4.59
N ALA A 77 6.52 13.92 -3.52
CA ALA A 77 6.29 13.46 -2.16
C ALA A 77 4.87 12.91 -1.95
N LYS A 78 3.84 13.60 -2.48
CA LYS A 78 2.44 13.13 -2.44
C LYS A 78 2.25 11.80 -3.16
N GLU A 79 2.90 11.64 -4.31
CA GLU A 79 2.93 10.36 -5.01
C GLU A 79 3.56 9.27 -4.18
N VAL A 80 4.78 9.47 -3.68
CA VAL A 80 5.49 8.47 -2.87
C VAL A 80 4.70 8.11 -1.61
N GLY A 81 4.11 9.10 -0.94
CA GLY A 81 3.31 8.95 0.28
C GLY A 81 1.92 8.34 0.08
N ASP A 82 1.55 7.93 -1.14
CA ASP A 82 0.22 7.40 -1.47
C ASP A 82 -0.92 8.36 -1.09
N ALA A 83 -0.67 9.67 -1.13
CA ALA A 83 -1.63 10.71 -0.72
C ALA A 83 -2.94 10.69 -1.55
N TYR A 84 -2.88 10.13 -2.76
CA TYR A 84 -4.02 9.97 -3.67
C TYR A 84 -4.58 8.54 -3.71
N SER A 85 -4.22 7.71 -2.73
CA SER A 85 -4.81 6.38 -2.56
C SER A 85 -6.03 6.45 -1.65
N ASN A 86 -7.00 5.56 -1.88
CA ASN A 86 -8.12 5.35 -0.94
C ASN A 86 -7.67 4.66 0.37
N LYS A 87 -6.36 4.45 0.56
CA LYS A 87 -5.78 3.84 1.76
C LYS A 87 -5.22 4.95 2.66
N GLN A 88 -5.86 5.17 3.81
CA GLN A 88 -5.27 5.99 4.86
C GLN A 88 -4.35 5.14 5.74
N LYS A 89 -3.07 5.51 5.81
CA LYS A 89 -2.18 5.03 6.88
C LYS A 89 -2.35 5.94 8.09
N VAL A 90 -3.15 5.47 9.06
CA VAL A 90 -3.32 6.15 10.34
C VAL A 90 -2.54 5.38 11.38
N GLU A 91 -1.47 6.00 11.90
CA GLU A 91 -0.86 5.56 13.15
C GLU A 91 -1.81 5.95 14.28
N LEU A 92 -2.64 5.00 14.72
CA LEU A 92 -3.49 5.22 15.87
C LEU A 92 -2.60 5.14 17.12
N THR A 93 -2.60 6.20 17.89
CA THR A 93 -1.79 6.32 19.11
C THR A 93 -2.61 7.03 20.16
N GLY A 94 -2.45 6.63 21.42
CA GLY A 94 -3.07 7.26 22.56
C GLY A 94 -2.53 8.67 22.79
N LYS A 95 -3.10 9.36 23.78
CA LYS A 95 -2.62 10.68 24.19
C LYS A 95 -1.10 10.66 24.40
N ASP A 96 -0.40 11.65 23.83
CA ASP A 96 1.05 11.84 23.94
C ASP A 96 1.93 10.68 23.40
N GLY A 97 1.50 9.94 22.39
CA GLY A 97 2.29 8.78 21.91
C GLY A 97 2.01 7.48 22.65
N GLY A 98 1.11 7.53 23.64
CA GLY A 98 0.84 6.41 24.54
C GLY A 98 0.12 5.23 23.87
N PRO A 99 0.06 4.07 24.54
CA PRO A 99 -0.66 2.91 24.04
C PRO A 99 -2.15 3.21 23.81
N LEU A 100 -2.72 2.66 22.74
CA LEU A 100 -4.17 2.62 22.58
C LEU A 100 -4.76 1.59 23.54
N ASN A 101 -5.64 2.02 24.45
CA ASN A 101 -6.50 1.10 25.17
C ASN A 101 -7.69 0.72 24.28
N GLN A 102 -7.50 -0.33 23.47
CA GLN A 102 -8.61 -0.95 22.74
C GLN A 102 -9.29 -1.97 23.65
N VAL A 103 -10.34 -1.53 24.36
CA VAL A 103 -11.19 -2.45 25.13
C VAL A 103 -12.21 -3.08 24.20
N THR A 104 -12.10 -4.39 23.98
CA THR A 104 -13.11 -5.17 23.26
C THR A 104 -14.08 -5.76 24.28
N TYR A 105 -15.30 -5.24 24.34
CA TYR A 105 -16.35 -5.79 25.19
C TYR A 105 -16.96 -7.04 24.56
N THR A 106 -17.13 -8.07 25.38
CA THR A 106 -17.83 -9.31 25.01
C THR A 106 -19.32 -9.19 25.33
N ALA A 107 -20.14 -10.09 24.78
CA ALA A 107 -21.57 -10.16 25.10
C ALA A 107 -21.81 -10.31 26.62
N GLU A 108 -20.93 -11.03 27.34
CA GLU A 108 -21.01 -11.18 28.79
C GLU A 108 -20.73 -9.88 29.55
N ASP A 109 -19.83 -9.04 29.04
CA ASP A 109 -19.53 -7.74 29.65
C ASP A 109 -20.75 -6.81 29.56
N TYR A 110 -21.47 -6.85 28.44
CA TYR A 110 -22.73 -6.12 28.28
C TYR A 110 -23.83 -6.67 29.20
N ALA A 111 -23.95 -7.99 29.34
CA ALA A 111 -24.93 -8.61 30.24
C ALA A 111 -24.68 -8.22 31.71
N LYS A 112 -23.41 -8.25 32.17
CA LYS A 112 -23.04 -7.80 33.52
C LYS A 112 -23.32 -6.31 33.73
N ALA A 113 -23.09 -5.49 32.72
CA ALA A 113 -23.40 -4.06 32.78
C ALA A 113 -24.91 -3.81 32.88
N GLN A 114 -25.72 -4.56 32.13
CA GLN A 114 -27.19 -4.49 32.20
C GLN A 114 -27.71 -4.91 33.58
N GLN A 115 -27.26 -6.04 34.12
CA GLN A 115 -27.66 -6.50 35.47
C GLN A 115 -27.30 -5.49 36.56
N LYS A 116 -26.11 -4.86 36.48
CA LYS A 116 -25.73 -3.79 37.43
C LYS A 116 -26.60 -2.54 37.31
N LEU A 117 -27.09 -2.23 36.12
CA LEU A 117 -27.98 -1.09 35.91
C LEU A 117 -29.38 -1.41 36.46
N GLU A 118 -29.90 -2.60 36.18
CA GLU A 118 -31.20 -3.08 36.65
C GLU A 118 -31.26 -3.13 38.19
N GLY A 119 -30.25 -3.71 38.85
CA GLY A 119 -30.18 -3.71 40.31
C GLY A 119 -30.00 -2.31 40.94
N ARG A 120 -29.54 -1.31 40.17
CA ARG A 120 -29.54 0.10 40.61
C ARG A 120 -30.88 0.79 40.42
N LEU A 121 -31.72 0.30 39.50
CA LEU A 121 -33.09 0.79 39.31
C LEU A 121 -34.04 0.23 40.39
N GLU A 122 -33.90 -1.05 40.78
CA GLU A 122 -34.73 -1.63 41.85
C GLU A 122 -34.53 -0.97 43.22
N GLY A 123 -33.40 -0.29 43.44
CA GLY A 123 -33.14 0.48 44.67
C GLY A 123 -33.68 1.92 44.65
N LEU A 124 -34.41 2.31 43.61
CA LEU A 124 -35.03 3.64 43.47
C LEU A 124 -36.54 3.66 43.79
N ASP A 125 -37.11 2.52 44.18
CA ASP A 125 -38.48 2.37 44.72
C ASP A 125 -38.48 2.37 46.25
#